data_AF-A0A933G6G8-F1
#
_entry.id   AF-A0A933G6G8-F1
#
_cell.length_a   1.000
_cell.length_b   1.000
_cell.length_c   1.000
_cell.angle_alpha   90.00
_cell.angle_beta   90.00
_cell.angle_gamma   90.00
#
_symmetry.space_group_name_H-M   'P 1'
#
loop_
_entity.id
_entity.type
_entity.pdbx_description
1 polymer ?
#
loop_
_entity_poly.entity_id
_entity_poly.type
_entity_poly.pdbx_seq_one_letter_code
_entity_poly.pdbx_strand_id
1 'polypeptide(L)'
;LALATQGPAVFARLLAADEGLKSDFCARERALLGVTHGEIGAYLLELWGLPPRVVEAVRFHHEPGRSAYNGLCAVTCVHAADALVSELVPVARPQAVDLRFARLDVAYLERVGVADRCESWRQIATDFLQGIQQREEVLV
;
A
#
# COMPACT_ATOMS: atom_id res chain seq x y z
N LEU A 1 3.08 9.73 -6.95
CA LEU A 1 2.80 10.94 -7.78
C LEU A 1 3.62 12.16 -7.36
N ALA A 2 3.72 12.52 -6.08
CA ALA A 2 4.54 13.68 -5.66
C ALA A 2 6.07 13.46 -5.81
N LEU A 3 6.60 12.34 -5.30
CA LEU A 3 8.04 12.04 -5.41
C LEU A 3 8.52 11.81 -6.84
N ALA A 4 7.69 11.17 -7.67
CA ALA A 4 8.01 10.89 -9.07
C ALA A 4 8.05 12.16 -9.95
N THR A 5 7.34 13.22 -9.58
CA THR A 5 7.25 14.46 -10.37
C THR A 5 8.26 15.53 -9.93
N GLN A 6 8.53 15.64 -8.63
CA GLN A 6 9.42 16.68 -8.09
C GLN A 6 10.88 16.23 -7.91
N GLY A 7 11.15 14.92 -7.97
CA GLY A 7 12.50 14.36 -7.78
C GLY A 7 12.76 13.10 -8.61
N PRO A 8 12.70 13.15 -9.95
CA PRO A 8 12.77 11.96 -10.80
C PRO A 8 14.10 11.21 -10.68
N ALA A 9 15.24 11.89 -10.50
CA ALA A 9 16.53 11.24 -10.27
C ALA A 9 16.60 10.49 -8.93
N VAL A 10 15.96 11.05 -7.90
CA VAL A 10 15.84 10.44 -6.57
C VAL A 10 14.92 9.23 -6.62
N PHE A 11 13.78 9.36 -7.30
CA PHE A 11 12.84 8.26 -7.52
C PHE A 11 13.50 7.13 -8.32
N ALA A 12 14.28 7.44 -9.36
CA ALA A 12 15.04 6.45 -10.09
C ALA A 12 16.04 5.69 -9.20
N ARG A 13 16.70 6.36 -8.24
CA ARG A 13 17.58 5.70 -7.25
C ARG A 13 16.81 4.81 -6.27
N LEU A 14 15.59 5.17 -5.91
CA LEU A 14 14.67 4.31 -5.15
C LEU A 14 14.25 3.08 -5.96
N LEU A 15 14.19 3.16 -7.28
CA LEU A 15 13.86 2.01 -8.12
C LEU A 15 15.08 1.15 -8.52
N ALA A 16 16.27 1.75 -8.62
CA ALA A 16 17.47 1.11 -9.16
C ALA A 16 18.28 0.26 -8.16
N ALA A 17 17.86 0.15 -6.90
CA ALA A 17 18.55 -0.73 -5.94
C ALA A 17 18.05 -2.18 -6.04
N ASP A 18 18.98 -3.10 -5.79
CA ASP A 18 18.95 -4.53 -6.08
C ASP A 18 17.64 -5.28 -5.73
N GLU A 19 17.27 -6.24 -6.58
CA GLU A 19 16.07 -7.10 -6.45
C GLU A 19 16.06 -7.94 -5.15
N GLY A 20 17.21 -8.10 -4.51
CA GLY A 20 17.39 -8.85 -3.26
C GLY A 20 16.86 -8.16 -2.00
N LEU A 21 16.53 -6.86 -2.07
CA LEU A 21 16.02 -6.07 -0.95
C LEU A 21 14.62 -5.49 -1.24
N LYS A 22 13.71 -6.32 -1.78
CA LYS A 22 12.26 -6.01 -1.82
C LYS A 22 11.68 -5.72 -0.42
N SER A 23 12.45 -5.95 0.65
CA SER A 23 12.11 -5.56 2.00
C SER A 23 12.15 -4.03 2.17
N ASP A 24 10.93 -3.49 2.15
CA ASP A 24 10.51 -2.22 2.72
C ASP A 24 10.89 -0.95 1.93
N PHE A 25 10.13 -0.70 0.86
CA PHE A 25 10.19 0.54 0.07
C PHE A 25 10.04 1.79 0.95
N CYS A 26 9.20 1.76 1.99
CA CYS A 26 9.04 2.86 2.93
C CYS A 26 10.31 3.08 3.76
N ALA A 27 10.96 2.02 4.25
CA ALA A 27 12.24 2.15 4.94
C ALA A 27 13.31 2.78 4.05
N ARG A 28 13.32 2.47 2.74
CA ARG A 28 14.25 3.06 1.78
C ARG A 28 13.98 4.54 1.52
N GLU A 29 12.72 4.91 1.36
CA GLU A 29 12.33 6.32 1.27
C GLU A 29 12.77 7.09 2.51
N ARG A 30 12.52 6.54 3.70
CA ARG A 30 12.97 7.15 4.95
C ARG A 30 14.50 7.29 5.02
N ALA A 31 15.25 6.27 4.62
CA ALA A 31 16.71 6.30 4.65
C ALA A 31 17.31 7.33 3.68
N LEU A 32 16.71 7.50 2.49
CA LEU A 32 17.23 8.40 1.46
C LEU A 32 16.66 9.83 1.54
N LEU A 33 15.44 10.00 2.04
CA LEU A 33 14.69 11.25 2.01
C LEU A 33 14.27 11.77 3.38
N GLY A 34 14.41 10.96 4.43
CA GLY A 34 13.94 11.28 5.77
C GLY A 34 12.42 11.15 5.96
N VAL A 35 11.66 10.86 4.89
CA VAL A 35 10.20 10.82 4.87
C VAL A 35 9.71 9.75 3.89
N THR A 36 8.55 9.15 4.16
CA THR A 36 7.90 8.18 3.26
C THR A 36 6.86 8.85 2.36
N HIS A 37 6.48 8.20 1.27
CA HIS A 37 5.38 8.70 0.42
C HIS A 37 4.05 8.75 1.18
N GLY A 38 3.79 7.83 2.11
CA GLY A 38 2.61 7.87 2.98
C GLY A 38 2.59 9.12 3.85
N GLU A 39 3.74 9.50 4.40
CA GLU A 39 3.89 10.73 5.22
C GLU A 39 3.72 12.01 4.39
N ILE A 40 4.29 12.06 3.18
CA ILE A 40 4.08 13.19 2.24
C ILE A 40 2.61 13.30 1.85
N GLY A 41 1.99 12.18 1.49
CA GLY A 41 0.57 12.13 1.11
C GLY A 41 -0.33 12.61 2.26
N ALA A 42 -0.09 12.11 3.47
CA ALA A 42 -0.82 12.53 4.66
C ALA A 42 -0.67 14.03 4.94
N TYR A 43 0.55 14.58 4.84
CA TYR A 43 0.78 16.01 5.02
C TYR A 43 -0.01 16.87 4.02
N LEU A 44 -0.04 16.47 2.75
CA LEU A 44 -0.85 17.17 1.74
C LEU A 44 -2.35 17.12 2.05
N LEU A 45 -2.85 15.96 2.48
CA LEU A 45 -4.26 15.81 2.86
C LEU A 45 -4.62 16.61 4.11
N GLU A 46 -3.70 16.73 5.07
CA GLU A 46 -3.88 17.63 6.23
C GLU A 46 -3.98 19.09 5.80
N LEU A 47 -3.10 19.54 4.90
CA LEU A 47 -3.16 20.92 4.35
C LEU A 47 -4.46 21.22 3.62
N TRP A 48 -5.05 20.21 2.96
CA TRP A 48 -6.33 20.33 2.28
C TRP A 48 -7.55 20.17 3.22
N GLY A 49 -7.33 19.94 4.52
CA GLY A 49 -8.39 19.87 5.51
C GLY A 49 -9.20 18.56 5.47
N LEU A 50 -8.60 17.46 5.01
CA LEU A 50 -9.28 16.16 5.01
C LEU A 50 -9.46 15.62 6.45
N PRO A 51 -10.50 14.78 6.68
CA PRO A 51 -10.74 14.21 8.01
C PRO A 51 -9.53 13.41 8.53
N PRO A 52 -9.21 13.47 9.84
CA PRO A 52 -8.04 12.78 10.42
C PRO A 52 -7.98 11.28 10.11
N ARG A 53 -9.13 10.60 10.07
CA ARG A 53 -9.19 9.16 9.76
C ARG A 53 -8.72 8.82 8.35
N VAL A 54 -8.95 9.72 7.39
CA VAL A 54 -8.47 9.57 6.00
C VAL A 54 -6.98 9.82 5.93
N VAL A 55 -6.52 10.89 6.59
CA VAL A 55 -5.11 11.23 6.71
C VAL A 55 -4.30 10.09 7.31
N GLU A 56 -4.75 9.51 8.42
CA GLU A 56 -4.07 8.40 9.09
C GLU A 56 -4.01 7.14 8.23
N ALA A 57 -5.09 6.83 7.50
CA ALA A 57 -5.09 5.70 6.57
C ALA A 57 -4.00 5.85 5.50
N VAL A 58 -3.86 7.04 4.92
CA VAL A 58 -2.78 7.33 3.97
C VAL A 58 -1.40 7.32 4.66
N ARG A 59 -1.29 7.84 5.88
CA ARG A 59 -0.01 7.91 6.60
C ARG A 59 0.53 6.53 6.94
N PHE A 60 -0.33 5.61 7.38
CA PHE A 60 0.09 4.37 8.06
C PHE A 60 -0.26 3.08 7.33
N HIS A 61 -0.88 3.09 6.14
CA HIS A 61 -1.28 1.84 5.47
C HIS A 61 -0.11 0.85 5.22
N HIS A 62 1.12 1.32 5.04
CA HIS A 62 2.30 0.43 4.95
C HIS A 62 2.95 0.08 6.29
N GLU A 63 2.66 0.83 7.35
CA GLU A 63 3.16 0.62 8.72
C GLU A 63 1.99 0.67 9.72
N PRO A 64 0.96 -0.20 9.58
CA PRO A 64 -0.29 -0.04 10.32
C PRO A 64 -0.10 -0.21 11.84
N GLY A 65 0.96 -0.90 12.27
CA GLY A 65 1.41 -0.97 13.66
C GLY A 65 1.63 0.39 14.34
N ARG A 66 1.94 1.45 13.58
CA ARG A 66 2.10 2.82 14.09
C ARG A 66 0.78 3.51 14.42
N SER A 67 -0.36 2.97 13.97
CA SER A 67 -1.68 3.45 14.33
C SER A 67 -2.00 3.13 15.79
N ALA A 68 -2.37 4.15 16.57
CA ALA A 68 -2.75 4.01 17.98
C ALA A 68 -4.12 3.33 18.19
N TYR A 69 -4.93 3.17 17.14
CA TYR A 69 -6.25 2.58 17.26
C TYR A 69 -6.16 1.07 17.45
N ASN A 70 -7.04 0.55 18.32
CA ASN A 70 -7.31 -0.86 18.46
C ASN A 70 -8.69 -1.13 17.86
N GLY A 71 -8.79 -2.15 17.00
CA GLY A 71 -10.00 -2.50 16.27
C GLY A 71 -9.98 -2.10 14.79
N LEU A 72 -11.00 -2.57 14.07
CA LEU A 72 -11.15 -2.32 12.63
C LEU A 72 -11.34 -0.81 12.37
N CYS A 73 -10.44 -0.24 11.57
CA CYS A 73 -10.48 1.18 11.19
C CYS A 73 -10.05 1.38 9.72
N ALA A 74 -10.05 2.63 9.25
CA ALA A 74 -9.66 2.97 7.88
C ALA A 74 -8.24 2.52 7.54
N VAL A 75 -7.28 2.63 8.48
CA VAL A 75 -5.91 2.12 8.32
C VAL A 75 -5.94 0.61 8.04
N THR A 76 -6.72 -0.16 8.80
CA THR A 76 -6.87 -1.61 8.60
C THR A 76 -7.41 -1.95 7.22
N CYS A 77 -8.48 -1.26 6.79
CA CYS A 77 -9.10 -1.53 5.51
C CYS A 77 -8.16 -1.23 4.33
N VAL A 78 -7.48 -0.07 4.35
CA VAL A 78 -6.56 0.32 3.28
C VAL A 78 -5.33 -0.58 3.27
N HIS A 79 -4.76 -0.89 4.44
CA HIS A 79 -3.65 -1.83 4.56
C HIS A 79 -3.98 -3.20 3.98
N ALA A 80 -5.11 -3.80 4.38
CA ALA A 80 -5.51 -5.11 3.91
C ALA A 80 -5.79 -5.11 2.40
N ALA A 81 -6.48 -4.09 1.89
CA ALA A 81 -6.77 -3.98 0.45
C ALA A 81 -5.48 -3.84 -0.38
N ASP A 82 -4.56 -2.96 0.03
CA ASP A 82 -3.30 -2.72 -0.68
C ASP A 82 -2.40 -3.96 -0.72
N ALA A 83 -2.30 -4.67 0.41
CA ALA A 83 -1.56 -5.93 0.51
C ALA A 83 -2.19 -7.04 -0.35
N LEU A 84 -3.52 -7.21 -0.32
CA LEU A 84 -4.20 -8.25 -1.09
C LEU A 84 -4.16 -7.98 -2.60
N VAL A 85 -4.29 -6.72 -3.03
CA VAL A 85 -4.13 -6.37 -4.45
C VAL A 85 -2.69 -6.62 -4.90
N SER A 86 -1.71 -6.26 -4.06
CA SER A 86 -0.29 -6.55 -4.31
C SER A 86 0.02 -8.05 -4.40
N GLU A 87 -0.67 -8.88 -3.60
CA GLU A 87 -0.57 -10.34 -3.61
C GLU A 87 -1.18 -10.95 -4.88
N LEU A 88 -2.38 -10.51 -5.28
CA LEU A 88 -3.21 -11.19 -6.27
C LEU A 88 -3.02 -10.69 -7.71
N VAL A 89 -2.65 -9.42 -7.92
CA VAL A 89 -2.50 -8.85 -9.27
C VAL A 89 -1.13 -9.22 -9.85
N PRO A 90 -1.05 -9.93 -11.00
CA PRO A 90 0.21 -10.27 -11.63
C PRO A 90 1.01 -9.03 -12.07
N VAL A 91 2.35 -9.13 -12.11
CA VAL A 91 3.16 -8.08 -12.74
C VAL A 91 2.83 -8.03 -14.23
N ALA A 92 2.22 -6.94 -14.67
CA ALA A 92 1.71 -6.81 -16.04
C ALA A 92 2.79 -6.94 -17.13
N ARG A 93 4.07 -6.69 -16.82
CA ARG A 93 5.19 -6.84 -17.76
C ARG A 93 6.46 -7.33 -17.07
N PRO A 94 7.18 -8.31 -17.62
CA PRO A 94 8.44 -8.82 -17.05
C PRO A 94 9.53 -7.75 -16.86
N GLN A 95 9.45 -6.64 -17.60
CA GLN A 95 10.43 -5.55 -17.59
C GLN A 95 9.95 -4.32 -16.81
N ALA A 96 8.72 -4.34 -16.28
CA ALA A 96 8.22 -3.25 -15.45
C ALA A 96 8.81 -3.39 -14.04
N VAL A 97 9.14 -2.26 -13.42
CA VAL A 97 9.55 -2.24 -12.01
C VAL A 97 8.37 -2.69 -11.16
N ASP A 98 8.54 -3.76 -10.40
CA ASP A 98 7.52 -4.29 -9.50
C ASP A 98 7.34 -3.31 -8.33
N LEU A 99 6.26 -2.52 -8.37
CA LEU A 99 5.93 -1.56 -7.32
C LEU A 99 5.05 -2.16 -6.20
N ARG A 100 4.83 -3.48 -6.20
CA ARG A 100 4.05 -4.19 -5.19
C ARG A 100 4.95 -4.48 -3.99
N PHE A 101 4.86 -3.62 -2.99
CA PHE A 101 5.67 -3.73 -1.78
C PHE A 101 4.84 -4.05 -0.53
N ALA A 102 3.51 -3.93 -0.62
CA ALA A 102 2.63 -4.14 0.51
C ALA A 102 2.47 -5.63 0.83
N ARG A 103 2.57 -5.96 2.11
CA ARG A 103 2.32 -7.29 2.67
C ARG A 103 1.42 -7.14 3.89
N LEU A 104 0.60 -8.16 4.15
CA LEU A 104 -0.22 -8.17 5.35
C LEU A 104 0.68 -8.19 6.59
N ASP A 105 0.45 -7.25 7.49
CA ASP A 105 1.04 -7.22 8.82
C ASP A 105 0.18 -8.06 9.75
N VAL A 106 0.51 -9.35 9.87
CA VAL A 106 -0.26 -10.31 10.67
C VAL A 106 -0.31 -9.90 12.14
N ALA A 107 0.80 -9.39 12.69
CA ALA A 107 0.86 -8.96 14.08
C ALA A 107 -0.08 -7.77 14.35
N TYR A 108 -0.16 -6.82 13.42
CA TYR A 108 -1.16 -5.75 13.47
C TYR A 108 -2.60 -6.29 13.38
N LEU A 109 -2.88 -7.21 12.45
CA LEU A 109 -4.21 -7.76 12.25
C LEU A 109 -4.70 -8.58 13.45
N GLU A 110 -3.79 -9.29 14.13
CA GLU A 110 -4.03 -9.94 15.42
C GLU A 110 -4.32 -8.90 16.50
N ARG A 111 -3.49 -7.85 16.62
CA ARG A 111 -3.67 -6.77 17.59
C ARG A 111 -5.04 -6.09 17.48
N VAL A 112 -5.54 -5.89 16.27
CA VAL A 112 -6.86 -5.26 16.03
C VAL A 112 -8.02 -6.27 15.98
N GLY A 113 -7.75 -7.57 16.16
CA GLY A 113 -8.76 -8.61 16.32
C GLY A 113 -9.49 -9.01 15.04
N VAL A 114 -8.80 -8.98 13.89
CA VAL A 114 -9.41 -9.30 12.56
C VAL A 114 -8.58 -10.27 11.72
N ALA A 115 -7.53 -10.88 12.28
CA ALA A 115 -6.66 -11.80 11.56
C ALA A 115 -7.41 -13.02 10.96
N ASP A 116 -8.48 -13.47 11.63
CA ASP A 116 -9.38 -14.53 11.17
C ASP A 116 -10.17 -14.15 9.91
N ARG A 117 -10.31 -12.86 9.61
CA ARG A 117 -11.05 -12.36 8.44
C ARG A 117 -10.20 -12.30 7.17
N CYS A 118 -8.88 -12.48 7.26
CA CYS A 118 -7.95 -12.36 6.14
C CYS A 118 -8.32 -13.25 4.95
N GLU A 119 -8.73 -14.50 5.21
CA GLU A 119 -9.10 -15.43 4.15
C GLU A 119 -10.39 -15.01 3.44
N SER A 120 -11.39 -14.56 4.20
CA SER A 120 -12.62 -14.02 3.63
C SER A 120 -12.35 -12.77 2.77
N TRP A 121 -11.45 -11.88 3.20
CA TRP A 121 -11.06 -10.71 2.42
C TRP A 121 -10.29 -11.07 1.16
N ARG A 122 -9.41 -12.08 1.22
CA ARG A 122 -8.70 -12.61 0.05
C ARG A 122 -9.67 -13.16 -0.99
N GLN A 123 -10.69 -13.89 -0.55
CA GLN A 123 -11.74 -14.38 -1.45
C GLN A 123 -12.49 -13.20 -2.12
N ILE A 124 -12.93 -12.20 -1.34
CA ILE A 124 -13.61 -11.02 -1.88
C ILE A 124 -12.73 -10.29 -2.90
N ALA A 125 -11.44 -10.11 -2.60
CA ALA A 125 -10.50 -9.47 -3.52
C ALA A 125 -10.31 -10.29 -4.81
N THR A 126 -10.23 -11.61 -4.70
CA THR A 126 -10.13 -12.52 -5.84
C THR A 126 -11.35 -12.42 -6.74
N ASP A 127 -12.55 -12.51 -6.16
CA ASP A 127 -13.81 -12.42 -6.91
C ASP A 127 -13.96 -11.05 -7.60
N PHE A 128 -13.56 -9.98 -6.91
CA PHE A 128 -13.58 -8.62 -7.46
C PHE A 128 -12.64 -8.46 -8.66
N LEU A 129 -11.40 -8.96 -8.56
CA LEU A 129 -10.41 -8.88 -9.64
C LEU A 129 -10.82 -9.72 -10.86
N GLN A 130 -11.37 -10.92 -10.64
CA GLN A 130 -11.93 -11.75 -11.72
C GLN A 130 -13.09 -11.04 -12.42
N GLY A 131 -13.96 -10.36 -11.66
CA GLY A 131 -15.06 -9.58 -12.21
C GLY A 131 -14.61 -8.38 -13.05
N ILE A 132 -13.45 -7.78 -12.76
CA ILE A 132 -12.86 -6.72 -13.60
C ILE A 132 -12.37 -7.29 -14.93
N GLN A 133 -11.62 -8.39 -14.89
CA GLN A 133 -11.07 -9.02 -16.10
C GLN A 133 -12.17 -9.43 -17.08
N GLN A 134 -13.25 -10.02 -16.59
CA GLN A 134 -14.39 -10.40 -17.41
C GLN A 134 -15.10 -9.21 -18.07
N ARG A 135 -15.12 -8.03 -17.44
CA ARG A 135 -15.72 -6.82 -18.01
C ARG A 135 -14.84 -6.17 -19.07
N GLU A 136 -13.53 -6.21 -18.89
CA GLU A 136 -12.57 -5.70 -19.86
C GLU A 136 -12.55 -6.56 -21.13
N GLU A 137 -12.73 -7.88 -21.01
CA GLU A 137 -12.82 -8.81 -22.17
C GLU A 137 -14.13 -8.65 -22.98
N VAL A 138 -15.21 -8.16 -22.37
CA VAL A 138 -16.52 -7.98 -23.05
C VAL A 138 -16.61 -6.65 -23.82
N LEU A 139 -15.72 -5.70 -23.53
CA LEU A 139 -15.68 -4.37 -24.17
C LEU A 139 -14.67 -4.27 -25.33
N VAL A 140 -14.02 -5.38 -25.72
CA VAL A 140 -13.07 -5.48 -26.85
C VAL A 140 -13.69 -6.22 -28.02
#